data_AF-A0AAD9PMN3-F1
#
_entry.id   AF-A0AAD9PMN3-F1
#
_cell.length_a   1.000
_cell.length_b   1.000
_cell.length_c   1.000
_cell.angle_alpha   90.00
_cell.angle_beta   90.00
_cell.angle_gamma   90.00
#
_symmetry.space_group_name_H-M   'P 1'
#
loop_
_entity.id
_entity.type
_entity.pdbx_description
1 polymer ?
#
loop_
_entity_poly.entity_id
_entity_poly.type
_entity_poly.pdbx_seq_one_letter_code
_entity_poly.pdbx_strand_id
1 'polypeptide(L)'
;MPANKVTRTVIKASGLQVPKFDISKLHAKPHDPAIKPLETPHKDVGHSILDLKNKLHKRLWVTIKRRDHIGFDRVQQQLRNSGIKLDSVTYTLLHGGAMALQAPSKALDILNEMKVAQVHPTLVRMHARMLAACTDLQARGVAPNNIVQTTRALWLVAHQLSRRHPQQ
;
A
#
# COMPACT_ATOMS: atom_id res chain seq x y z
N MET A 1 29.09 -41.15 -31.73
CA MET A 1 27.83 -40.37 -31.68
C MET A 1 28.06 -39.08 -30.92
N PRO A 2 27.44 -37.96 -31.35
CA PRO A 2 28.04 -36.63 -31.22
C PRO A 2 27.48 -35.76 -30.08
N ALA A 3 28.20 -34.65 -29.92
CA ALA A 3 28.07 -33.53 -28.99
C ALA A 3 26.67 -32.94 -28.78
N ASN A 4 26.45 -32.33 -27.61
CA ASN A 4 25.59 -31.16 -27.53
C ASN A 4 26.13 -30.15 -26.50
N LYS A 5 27.02 -29.26 -26.98
CA LYS A 5 27.39 -28.02 -26.29
C LYS A 5 26.26 -27.03 -26.53
N VAL A 6 25.48 -26.72 -25.50
CA VAL A 6 24.46 -25.65 -25.59
C VAL A 6 25.16 -24.31 -25.44
N THR A 7 25.28 -23.63 -26.58
CA THR A 7 25.80 -22.29 -26.79
C THR A 7 24.94 -21.24 -26.09
N ARG A 8 25.59 -20.33 -25.34
CA ARG A 8 25.00 -19.07 -24.83
C ARG A 8 24.73 -18.14 -26.00
N THR A 9 23.48 -18.01 -26.41
CA THR A 9 23.04 -17.00 -27.38
C THR A 9 22.91 -15.66 -26.67
N VAL A 10 23.89 -14.78 -26.93
CA VAL A 10 23.81 -13.35 -26.61
C VAL A 10 22.84 -12.71 -27.60
N ILE A 11 21.63 -12.41 -27.15
CA ILE A 11 20.66 -11.66 -27.95
C ILE A 11 21.09 -10.18 -27.92
N LYS A 12 21.68 -9.71 -29.02
CA LYS A 12 21.81 -8.29 -29.33
C LYS A 12 20.41 -7.73 -29.62
N ALA A 13 19.90 -6.87 -28.76
CA ALA A 13 18.75 -6.03 -29.08
C ALA A 13 19.22 -4.86 -29.95
N SER A 14 19.01 -5.00 -31.26
CA SER A 14 19.19 -3.96 -32.26
C SER A 14 18.18 -2.82 -32.08
N GLY A 15 18.68 -1.59 -32.11
CA GLY A 15 18.01 -0.40 -32.68
C GLY A 15 16.58 -0.08 -32.27
N LEU A 16 16.42 0.76 -31.24
CA LEU A 16 15.25 1.63 -31.10
C LEU A 16 15.70 3.09 -31.28
N GLN A 17 15.56 3.60 -32.51
CA GLN A 17 15.78 5.00 -32.83
C GLN A 17 14.58 5.81 -32.28
N VAL A 18 14.83 6.69 -31.33
CA VAL A 18 13.80 7.60 -30.78
C VAL A 18 13.62 8.77 -31.76
N PRO A 19 12.39 9.09 -32.23
CA PRO A 19 12.19 10.23 -33.12
C PRO A 19 12.43 11.55 -32.37
N LYS A 20 13.26 12.44 -32.97
CA LYS A 20 13.51 13.81 -32.47
C LYS A 20 12.29 14.69 -32.77
N PHE A 21 11.73 15.31 -31.73
CA PHE A 21 10.63 16.26 -31.83
C PHE A 21 11.18 17.63 -32.23
N ASP A 22 10.73 18.18 -33.37
CA ASP A 22 11.18 19.48 -33.88
C ASP A 22 10.22 20.60 -33.41
N ILE A 23 10.75 21.47 -32.57
CA ILE A 23 10.05 22.56 -31.87
C ILE A 23 9.80 23.78 -32.76
N SER A 24 10.32 23.80 -33.98
CA SER A 24 10.27 24.98 -34.87
C SER A 24 8.93 25.18 -35.60
N LYS A 25 7.96 24.28 -35.44
CA LYS A 25 6.60 24.39 -36.04
C LYS A 25 5.54 25.11 -35.20
N LEU A 26 5.90 25.68 -34.05
CA LEU A 26 4.99 26.47 -33.21
C LEU A 26 5.20 27.97 -33.39
N HIS A 27 4.93 28.49 -34.59
CA HIS A 27 4.79 29.94 -34.79
C HIS A 27 3.31 30.33 -34.84
N ALA A 28 2.96 31.24 -33.92
CA ALA A 28 1.62 31.74 -33.64
C ALA A 28 1.08 32.68 -34.73
N LYS A 29 -0.26 32.83 -34.76
CA LYS A 29 -0.97 34.01 -35.30
C LYS A 29 -1.93 34.60 -34.25
N PRO A 30 -2.26 35.91 -34.34
CA PRO A 30 -2.56 36.74 -33.18
C PRO A 30 -4.06 37.02 -32.93
N HIS A 31 -4.37 37.14 -31.63
CA HIS A 31 -5.25 38.06 -30.90
C HIS A 31 -6.65 38.47 -31.44
N ASP A 32 -7.68 38.12 -30.66
CA ASP A 32 -8.86 38.97 -30.40
C ASP A 32 -9.46 38.61 -29.01
N PRO A 33 -10.23 39.50 -28.34
CA PRO A 33 -10.03 39.79 -26.93
C PRO A 33 -11.11 39.22 -25.99
N ALA A 34 -10.73 39.15 -24.71
CA ALA A 34 -11.60 39.04 -23.53
C ALA A 34 -12.50 37.79 -23.42
N ILE A 35 -11.88 36.66 -23.04
CA ILE A 35 -12.59 35.61 -22.28
C ILE A 35 -12.03 35.64 -20.86
N LYS A 36 -12.92 35.83 -19.88
CA LYS A 36 -12.67 35.85 -18.44
C LYS A 36 -11.80 34.65 -18.01
N PRO A 37 -10.98 34.76 -16.93
CA PRO A 37 -10.19 33.63 -16.45
C PRO A 37 -11.13 32.46 -16.10
N LEU A 38 -11.10 31.41 -16.92
CA LEU A 38 -11.78 30.16 -16.63
C LEU A 38 -10.97 29.48 -15.52
N GLU A 39 -11.64 29.27 -14.39
CA GLU A 39 -11.12 28.73 -13.15
C GLU A 39 -10.20 27.52 -13.37
N THR A 40 -9.08 27.52 -12.65
CA THR A 40 -8.13 26.41 -12.65
C THR A 40 -8.81 25.11 -12.19
N PRO A 41 -8.44 23.96 -12.75
CA PRO A 41 -9.05 22.69 -12.38
C PRO A 41 -8.73 22.35 -10.93
N HIS A 42 -9.78 22.08 -10.18
CA HIS A 42 -9.90 21.63 -8.79
C HIS A 42 -8.83 20.58 -8.36
N LYS A 43 -7.58 21.01 -8.11
CA LYS A 43 -6.44 20.11 -7.78
C LYS A 43 -6.26 19.81 -6.29
N ASP A 44 -6.98 20.48 -5.40
CA ASP A 44 -6.49 20.62 -4.01
C ASP A 44 -7.08 19.65 -2.98
N VAL A 45 -8.28 19.09 -3.17
CA VAL A 45 -8.93 18.30 -2.11
C VAL A 45 -8.44 16.84 -2.07
N GLY A 46 -8.26 16.21 -3.24
CA GLY A 46 -7.86 14.80 -3.34
C GLY A 46 -6.40 14.53 -2.94
N HIS A 47 -5.48 15.45 -3.28
CA HIS A 47 -4.08 15.36 -2.87
C HIS A 47 -3.94 15.49 -1.35
N SER A 48 -4.69 16.42 -0.73
CA SER A 48 -4.67 16.64 0.71
C SER A 48 -5.09 15.42 1.54
N ILE A 49 -6.16 14.71 1.13
CA ILE A 49 -6.62 13.50 1.83
C ILE A 49 -5.61 12.35 1.71
N LEU A 50 -5.01 12.18 0.52
CA LEU A 50 -3.99 11.17 0.29
C LEU A 50 -2.73 11.44 1.12
N ASP A 51 -2.30 12.70 1.18
CA ASP A 51 -1.14 13.14 1.96
C ASP A 51 -1.35 12.95 3.46
N LEU A 52 -2.55 13.26 3.96
CA LEU A 52 -2.92 13.00 5.34
C LEU A 52 -2.88 11.49 5.65
N LYS A 53 -3.46 10.66 4.78
CA LYS A 53 -3.43 9.21 4.94
C LYS A 53 -2.00 8.68 4.96
N ASN A 54 -1.16 9.12 4.04
CA ASN A 54 0.26 8.74 3.97
C ASN A 54 1.03 9.17 5.22
N LYS A 55 0.76 10.36 5.75
CA LYS A 55 1.33 10.86 7.00
C LYS A 55 0.93 9.97 8.19
N LEU A 56 -0.34 9.59 8.27
CA LEU A 56 -0.84 8.69 9.32
C LEU A 56 -0.24 7.29 9.20
N HIS A 57 -0.18 6.72 7.99
CA HIS A 57 0.47 5.43 7.73
C HIS A 57 1.94 5.43 8.15
N LYS A 58 2.70 6.49 7.82
CA LYS A 58 4.09 6.64 8.24
C LYS A 58 4.21 6.67 9.77
N ARG A 59 3.34 7.40 10.45
CA ARG A 59 3.32 7.46 11.93
C ARG A 59 2.99 6.09 12.53
N LEU A 60 1.98 5.40 12.00
CA LEU A 60 1.58 4.07 12.42
C LEU A 60 2.72 3.06 12.25
N TRP A 61 3.44 3.12 11.11
CA TRP A 61 4.61 2.28 10.89
C TRP A 61 5.74 2.55 11.90
N VAL A 62 5.97 3.81 12.25
CA VAL A 62 6.97 4.19 13.25
C VAL A 62 6.60 3.67 14.64
N THR A 63 5.34 3.78 15.06
CA THR A 63 4.91 3.27 16.39
C THR A 63 5.06 1.75 16.47
N ILE A 64 4.72 1.02 15.41
CA ILE A 64 4.92 -0.45 15.31
C ILE A 64 6.40 -0.82 15.49
N LYS A 65 7.31 -0.12 14.79
CA LYS A 65 8.75 -0.37 14.90
C LYS A 65 9.32 -0.03 16.27
N ARG A 66 8.82 1.02 16.91
CA ARG A 66 9.28 1.51 18.22
C ARG A 66 8.64 0.79 19.40
N ARG A 67 7.71 -0.14 19.15
CA ARG A 67 6.91 -0.81 20.17
C ARG A 67 6.09 0.14 21.06
N ASP A 68 5.67 1.28 20.49
CA ASP A 68 4.90 2.31 21.20
C ASP A 68 3.40 2.03 21.13
N HIS A 69 2.86 1.40 22.17
CA HIS A 69 1.45 1.03 22.28
C HIS A 69 0.52 2.26 22.40
N ILE A 70 0.90 3.25 23.21
CA ILE A 70 0.10 4.48 23.43
C ILE A 70 0.03 5.30 22.14
N GLY A 71 1.18 5.49 21.48
CA GLY A 71 1.26 6.20 20.22
C GLY A 71 0.48 5.49 19.12
N PHE A 72 0.50 4.16 19.09
CA PHE A 72 -0.28 3.36 18.16
C PHE A 72 -1.79 3.59 18.34
N ASP A 73 -2.31 3.48 19.55
CA ASP A 73 -3.73 3.68 19.84
C ASP A 73 -4.19 5.08 19.44
N ARG A 74 -3.39 6.11 19.73
CA ARG A 74 -3.67 7.49 19.33
C ARG A 74 -3.74 7.65 17.81
N VAL A 75 -2.79 7.08 17.07
CA VAL A 75 -2.79 7.17 15.59
C VAL A 75 -3.96 6.39 15.00
N GLN A 76 -4.28 5.22 15.57
CA GLN A 76 -5.44 4.43 15.17
C GLN A 76 -6.75 5.20 15.35
N GLN A 77 -6.96 5.85 16.49
CA GLN A 77 -8.13 6.70 16.73
C GLN A 77 -8.18 7.89 15.76
N GLN A 78 -7.06 8.57 15.53
CA GLN A 78 -6.99 9.67 14.56
C GLN A 78 -7.40 9.22 13.15
N LEU A 79 -6.93 8.04 12.75
CA LEU A 79 -7.25 7.48 11.45
C LEU A 79 -8.74 7.12 11.34
N ARG A 80 -9.35 6.53 12.38
CA ARG A 80 -10.80 6.27 12.42
C ARG A 80 -11.65 7.56 12.46
N ASN A 81 -11.20 8.59 13.17
CA ASN A 81 -11.92 9.86 13.32
C ASN A 81 -11.74 10.80 12.12
N SER A 82 -10.76 10.54 11.25
CA SER A 82 -10.46 11.38 10.08
C SER A 82 -11.51 11.31 8.96
N GLY A 83 -12.46 10.37 9.05
CA GLY A 83 -13.44 10.11 8.00
C GLY A 83 -12.84 9.49 6.73
N ILE A 84 -11.55 9.17 6.73
CA ILE A 84 -10.87 8.55 5.58
C ILE A 84 -11.33 7.09 5.47
N LYS A 85 -11.81 6.69 4.28
CA LYS A 85 -12.14 5.29 4.00
C LYS A 85 -10.90 4.42 4.19
N LEU A 86 -11.03 3.41 5.05
CA LEU A 86 -9.97 2.44 5.30
C LEU A 86 -9.79 1.54 4.07
N ASP A 87 -8.56 1.45 3.58
CA ASP A 87 -8.19 0.59 2.47
C ASP A 87 -7.42 -0.65 2.96
N SER A 88 -7.12 -1.55 2.02
CA SER A 88 -6.36 -2.79 2.29
C SER A 88 -5.01 -2.49 2.98
N VAL A 89 -4.33 -1.41 2.58
CA VAL A 89 -3.07 -0.98 3.16
C VAL A 89 -3.23 -0.57 4.62
N THR A 90 -4.26 0.22 4.90
CA THR A 90 -4.57 0.72 6.24
C THR A 90 -4.90 -0.43 7.19
N TYR A 91 -5.78 -1.33 6.77
CA TYR A 91 -6.10 -2.53 7.54
C TYR A 91 -4.88 -3.40 7.80
N THR A 92 -3.96 -3.49 6.82
CA THR A 92 -2.74 -4.27 7.00
C THR A 92 -1.86 -3.72 8.12
N LEU A 93 -1.69 -2.39 8.18
CA LEU A 93 -0.92 -1.74 9.23
C LEU A 93 -1.60 -1.85 10.60
N LEU A 94 -2.92 -1.67 10.66
CA LEU A 94 -3.69 -1.82 11.89
C LEU A 94 -3.58 -3.25 12.44
N HIS A 95 -3.79 -4.25 11.58
CA HIS A 95 -3.68 -5.66 11.98
C HIS A 95 -2.27 -6.00 12.45
N GLY A 96 -1.24 -5.59 11.70
CA GLY A 96 0.15 -5.82 12.08
C GLY A 96 0.54 -5.14 13.39
N GLY A 97 0.02 -3.93 13.65
CA GLY A 97 0.22 -3.24 14.92
C GLY A 97 -0.51 -3.88 16.08
N ALA A 98 -1.75 -4.34 15.89
CA ALA A 98 -2.48 -5.09 16.90
C ALA A 98 -1.76 -6.39 17.28
N MET A 99 -1.24 -7.13 16.29
CA MET A 99 -0.42 -8.31 16.54
C MET A 99 0.88 -8.01 17.28
N ALA A 100 1.49 -6.86 17.00
CA ALA A 100 2.79 -6.48 17.53
C ALA A 100 2.73 -5.86 18.93
N LEU A 101 1.67 -5.13 19.25
CA LEU A 101 1.60 -4.21 20.39
C LEU A 101 0.40 -4.44 21.30
N GLN A 102 -0.60 -5.21 20.85
CA GLN A 102 -1.86 -5.42 21.55
C GLN A 102 -2.15 -6.93 21.70
N ALA A 103 -3.39 -7.26 22.02
CA ALA A 103 -3.87 -8.64 22.15
C ALA A 103 -4.29 -9.24 20.80
N PRO A 104 -4.17 -10.58 20.63
CA PRO A 104 -4.67 -11.29 19.45
C PRO A 104 -6.16 -11.04 19.13
N SER A 105 -6.98 -10.80 20.16
CA SER A 105 -8.40 -10.45 20.00
C SER A 105 -8.60 -9.18 19.18
N LYS A 106 -7.75 -8.16 19.38
CA LYS A 106 -7.81 -6.91 18.59
C LYS A 106 -7.44 -7.13 17.13
N ALA A 107 -6.50 -8.02 16.85
CA ALA A 107 -6.17 -8.41 15.48
C ALA A 107 -7.34 -9.15 14.81
N LEU A 108 -8.07 -9.98 15.56
CA LEU A 108 -9.28 -10.65 15.10
C LEU A 108 -10.42 -9.66 14.79
N ASP A 109 -10.63 -8.65 15.65
CA ASP A 109 -11.62 -7.60 15.42
C ASP A 109 -11.36 -6.88 14.09
N ILE A 110 -10.09 -6.47 13.85
CA ILE A 110 -9.67 -5.84 12.61
C ILE A 110 -9.91 -6.76 11.40
N LEU A 111 -9.69 -8.06 11.56
CA LEU A 111 -9.93 -9.03 10.50
C LEU A 111 -11.42 -9.16 10.15
N ASN A 112 -12.31 -9.07 11.15
CA ASN A 112 -13.75 -9.03 10.91
C ASN A 112 -14.16 -7.72 10.24
N GLU A 113 -13.57 -6.58 10.63
CA GLU A 113 -13.78 -5.31 9.92
C GLU A 113 -13.36 -5.41 8.44
N MET A 114 -12.24 -6.06 8.13
CA MET A 114 -11.81 -6.26 6.74
C MET A 114 -12.84 -7.03 5.90
N LYS A 115 -13.52 -8.03 6.49
CA LYS A 115 -14.60 -8.79 5.82
C LYS A 115 -15.80 -7.90 5.53
N VAL A 116 -16.22 -7.11 6.52
CA VAL A 116 -17.35 -6.17 6.39
C VAL A 116 -17.03 -5.09 5.34
N ALA A 117 -15.80 -4.58 5.34
CA ALA A 117 -15.30 -3.60 4.38
C ALA A 117 -15.02 -4.16 2.97
N GLN A 118 -15.38 -5.43 2.69
CA GLN A 118 -15.18 -6.09 1.40
C GLN A 118 -13.73 -5.99 0.90
N VAL A 119 -12.76 -6.09 1.83
CA VAL A 119 -11.35 -6.24 1.45
C VAL A 119 -11.18 -7.55 0.70
N HIS A 120 -10.33 -7.54 -0.32
CA HIS A 120 -10.13 -8.68 -1.20
C HIS A 120 -9.92 -10.00 -0.40
N PRO A 121 -10.69 -11.06 -0.67
CA PRO A 121 -10.68 -12.28 0.16
C PRO A 121 -9.31 -12.93 0.35
N THR A 122 -8.43 -12.85 -0.65
CA THR A 122 -7.03 -13.31 -0.54
C THR A 122 -6.27 -12.63 0.60
N LEU A 123 -6.41 -11.31 0.77
CA LEU A 123 -5.75 -10.61 1.88
C LEU A 123 -6.34 -11.04 3.21
N VAL A 124 -7.67 -11.11 3.31
CA VAL A 124 -8.36 -11.58 4.53
C VAL A 124 -7.87 -12.98 4.93
N ARG A 125 -7.74 -13.90 3.97
CA ARG A 125 -7.21 -15.25 4.21
C ARG A 125 -5.76 -15.22 4.69
N MET A 126 -4.90 -14.40 4.07
CA MET A 126 -3.50 -14.27 4.49
C MET A 126 -3.38 -13.74 5.92
N HIS A 127 -4.14 -12.69 6.26
CA HIS A 127 -4.21 -12.15 7.62
C HIS A 127 -4.69 -13.19 8.63
N ALA A 128 -5.74 -13.95 8.30
CA ALA A 128 -6.28 -14.98 9.19
C ALA A 128 -5.27 -16.09 9.48
N ARG A 129 -4.57 -16.56 8.44
CA ARG A 129 -3.54 -17.60 8.59
C ARG A 129 -2.34 -17.10 9.38
N MET A 130 -1.95 -15.84 9.20
CA MET A 130 -0.88 -15.24 9.98
C MET A 130 -1.25 -15.13 11.47
N LEU A 131 -2.48 -14.68 11.77
CA LEU A 131 -2.98 -14.60 13.14
C LEU A 131 -2.99 -15.99 13.80
N ALA A 132 -3.56 -17.00 13.14
CA ALA A 132 -3.60 -18.37 13.62
C ALA A 132 -2.19 -18.93 13.89
N ALA A 133 -1.25 -18.75 12.95
CA ALA A 133 0.12 -19.21 13.13
C ALA A 133 0.80 -18.55 14.34
N CYS A 134 0.56 -17.25 14.56
CA CYS A 134 1.12 -16.55 15.71
C CYS A 134 0.50 -17.02 17.04
N THR A 135 -0.81 -17.26 17.09
CA THR A 135 -1.47 -17.77 18.30
C THR A 135 -1.03 -19.19 18.62
N ASP A 136 -0.85 -20.03 17.62
CA ASP A 136 -0.36 -21.41 17.79
C ASP A 136 1.07 -21.43 18.33
N LEU A 137 1.93 -20.53 17.85
CA LEU A 137 3.30 -20.37 18.36
C LEU A 137 3.30 -19.88 19.81
N GLN A 138 2.46 -18.88 20.12
CA GLN A 138 2.31 -18.36 21.48
C GLN A 138 1.80 -19.44 22.45
N ALA A 139 0.85 -20.28 22.03
CA ALA A 139 0.35 -21.40 22.82
C ALA A 139 1.44 -22.44 23.15
N ARG A 140 2.49 -22.52 22.32
CA ARG A 140 3.67 -23.38 22.53
C ARG A 140 4.81 -22.67 23.26
N GLY A 141 4.58 -21.46 23.78
CA GLY A 141 5.58 -20.64 24.45
C GLY A 141 6.62 -20.00 23.52
N VAL A 142 6.43 -20.05 22.20
CA VAL A 142 7.34 -19.46 21.22
C VAL A 142 6.84 -18.07 20.84
N ALA A 143 7.59 -17.03 21.21
CA ALA A 143 7.28 -15.67 20.82
C ALA A 143 7.58 -15.44 19.32
N PRO A 144 6.62 -14.92 18.52
CA PRO A 144 6.86 -14.61 17.12
C PRO A 144 7.82 -13.40 16.97
N ASN A 145 9.08 -13.66 16.65
CA ASN A 145 10.13 -12.62 16.61
C ASN A 145 9.98 -11.61 15.44
N ASN A 146 9.29 -11.97 14.36
CA ASN A 146 9.33 -11.22 13.09
C ASN A 146 8.02 -10.55 12.66
N ILE A 147 7.07 -10.28 13.57
CA ILE A 147 5.75 -9.70 13.24
C ILE A 147 5.87 -8.43 12.36
N VAL A 148 6.86 -7.57 12.62
CA VAL A 148 7.08 -6.33 11.85
C VAL A 148 7.47 -6.65 10.41
N GLN A 149 8.33 -7.63 10.20
CA GLN A 149 8.78 -8.05 8.86
C GLN A 149 7.64 -8.76 8.11
N THR A 150 6.89 -9.62 8.79
CA THR A 150 5.72 -10.29 8.20
C THR A 150 4.64 -9.27 7.82
N THR A 151 4.41 -8.27 8.67
CA THR A 151 3.51 -7.15 8.37
C THR A 151 3.99 -6.37 7.14
N ARG A 152 5.29 -6.11 7.01
CA ARG A 152 5.86 -5.44 5.82
C ARG A 152 5.63 -6.25 4.55
N ALA A 153 5.85 -7.55 4.60
CA ALA A 153 5.62 -8.43 3.46
C ALA A 153 4.13 -8.43 3.04
N LEU A 154 3.24 -8.55 4.03
CA LEU A 154 1.79 -8.53 3.79
C LEU A 154 1.31 -7.16 3.26
N TRP A 155 1.93 -6.07 3.71
CA TRP A 155 1.67 -4.72 3.23
C TRP A 155 2.06 -4.56 1.75
N LEU A 156 3.20 -5.12 1.33
CA LEU A 156 3.60 -5.13 -0.09
C LEU A 156 2.61 -5.92 -0.94
N VAL A 157 2.13 -7.06 -0.44
CA VAL A 157 1.11 -7.86 -1.13
C VAL A 157 -0.20 -7.07 -1.24
N ALA A 158 -0.65 -6.43 -0.16
CA ALA A 158 -1.84 -5.59 -0.17
C ALA A 158 -1.73 -4.47 -1.21
N HIS A 159 -0.60 -3.76 -1.24
CA HIS A 159 -0.36 -2.72 -2.23
C HIS A 159 -0.38 -3.24 -3.67
N GLN A 160 0.26 -4.37 -3.95
CA GLN A 160 0.25 -4.99 -5.28
C GLN A 160 -1.15 -5.45 -5.70
N LEU A 161 -1.91 -6.02 -4.76
CA LEU A 161 -3.27 -6.50 -5.03
C LEU A 161 -4.22 -5.33 -5.31
N SER A 162 -4.12 -4.25 -4.53
CA SER A 162 -4.88 -3.03 -4.77
C SER A 162 -4.57 -2.36 -6.12
N ARG A 163 -3.37 -2.54 -6.67
CA ARG A 163 -3.01 -2.04 -8.01
C ARG A 163 -3.54 -2.92 -9.14
N ARG A 164 -3.68 -4.22 -8.94
CA ARG A 164 -4.15 -5.18 -9.96
C ARG A 164 -5.67 -5.32 -9.98
N HIS A 165 -6.31 -5.18 -8.82
CA HIS A 165 -7.75 -5.28 -8.64
C HIS A 165 -8.23 -4.13 -7.76
N PRO A 166 -8.43 -2.92 -8.31
CA PRO A 166 -9.07 -1.84 -7.58
C PRO A 166 -10.45 -2.33 -7.11
N GLN A 167 -10.78 -2.10 -5.84
CA GLN A 167 -12.04 -2.56 -5.25
C GLN A 167 -13.20 -2.12 -6.14
N GLN A 168 -13.89 -3.10 -6.72
CA GLN A 168 -15.11 -2.93 -7.51
C GLN A 168 -16.27 -2.48 -6.62
#